data_AF-A0A965LTF6-F1
#
_entry.id   AF-A0A965LTF6-F1
#
_cell.length_a   1.000
_cell.length_b   1.000
_cell.length_c   1.000
_cell.angle_alpha   90.00
_cell.angle_beta   90.00
_cell.angle_gamma   90.00
#
_symmetry.space_group_name_H-M   'P 1'
#
loop_
_entity.id
_entity.type
_entity.pdbx_description
1 polymer ?
#
loop_
_entity_poly.entity_id
_entity_poly.type
_entity_poly.pdbx_seq_one_letter_code
_entity_poly.pdbx_strand_id
1 'polypeptide(L)'
;GFRSGTINTAGHANELGRPVGAVPGPINSVRSAGCHQLIKDGRAQLISVSSDLKELCGESDYFEKDFTSLGHWELRALDSLGDQERSIAEISRVSGLTSFEAETGLNRLAKLGLATPTSNGWMKR
;
A
#
# COMPACT_ATOMS: atom_id res chain seq x y z
N GLY A 1 23.36 -5.32 -4.10
CA GLY A 1 24.64 -4.92 -4.71
C GLY A 1 24.38 -4.35 -6.08
N PHE A 2 24.97 -3.19 -6.37
CA PHE A 2 25.08 -2.36 -7.60
C PHE A 2 24.16 -2.57 -8.83
N ARG A 3 23.72 -3.79 -9.13
CA ARG A 3 22.64 -4.16 -10.09
C ARG A 3 21.42 -4.71 -9.37
N SER A 4 21.10 -4.12 -8.23
CA SER A 4 20.04 -4.59 -7.35
C SER A 4 18.69 -4.23 -7.96
N GLY A 5 17.73 -5.17 -7.98
CA GLY A 5 16.37 -4.89 -8.46
C GLY A 5 15.73 -3.64 -7.83
N THR A 6 16.18 -3.27 -6.62
CA THR A 6 15.82 -2.00 -5.96
C THR A 6 16.14 -0.73 -6.76
N ILE A 7 17.27 -0.67 -7.48
CA ILE A 7 17.61 0.50 -8.33
C ILE A 7 16.68 0.58 -9.54
N ASN A 8 16.36 -0.56 -10.16
CA ASN A 8 15.44 -0.59 -11.30
C ASN A 8 14.02 -0.17 -10.87
N THR A 9 13.53 -0.71 -9.75
CA THR A 9 12.23 -0.32 -9.20
C THR A 9 12.19 1.17 -8.84
N ALA A 10 13.24 1.69 -8.20
CA ALA A 10 13.35 3.13 -7.90
C ALA A 10 13.42 3.97 -9.18
N GLY A 11 14.09 3.49 -10.22
CA GLY A 11 14.13 4.16 -11.51
C GLY A 11 12.75 4.25 -12.15
N HIS A 12 12.02 3.14 -12.19
CA HIS A 12 10.67 3.10 -12.72
C HIS A 12 9.69 3.96 -11.91
N ALA A 13 9.80 3.96 -10.58
CA ALA A 13 9.00 4.83 -9.73
C ALA A 13 9.23 6.31 -10.05
N ASN A 14 10.49 6.73 -10.20
CA ASN A 14 10.84 8.10 -10.59
C ASN A 14 10.29 8.47 -11.99
N GLU A 15 10.38 7.56 -12.97
CA GLU A 15 9.82 7.77 -14.32
C GLU A 15 8.30 7.97 -14.30
N LEU A 16 7.60 7.29 -13.38
CA LEU A 16 6.16 7.42 -13.16
C LEU A 16 5.78 8.62 -12.27
N GLY A 17 6.75 9.46 -11.87
CA GLY A 17 6.51 10.56 -10.93
C GLY A 17 6.07 10.11 -9.53
N ARG A 18 6.36 8.86 -9.15
CA ARG A 18 6.06 8.33 -7.82
C ARG A 18 7.20 8.66 -6.87
N PRO A 19 6.91 9.16 -5.66
CA PRO A 19 7.95 9.51 -4.68
C PRO A 19 8.75 8.27 -4.26
N VAL A 20 10.06 8.43 -4.14
CA VAL A 20 11.00 7.37 -3.74
C VAL A 20 11.73 7.78 -2.46
N GLY A 21 11.66 6.93 -1.44
CA GLY A 21 12.42 7.07 -0.21
C GLY A 21 13.50 6.00 -0.11
N ALA A 22 14.62 6.32 0.53
CA ALA A 22 15.71 5.40 0.79
C ALA A 22 16.20 5.50 2.23
N VAL A 23 16.23 4.35 2.92
CA VAL A 23 16.77 4.24 4.28
C VAL A 23 18.28 3.98 4.18
N PRO A 24 19.14 4.79 4.81
CA PRO A 24 20.58 4.57 4.80
C PRO A 24 20.95 3.34 5.66
N GLY A 25 22.15 2.82 5.46
CA GLY A 25 22.65 1.72 6.30
C GLY A 25 24.17 1.71 6.41
N PRO A 26 24.76 0.65 6.97
CA PRO A 26 26.20 0.57 7.19
C PRO A 26 27.00 0.76 5.90
N ILE A 27 28.04 1.60 5.93
CA ILE A 27 28.86 1.93 4.75
C ILE A 27 29.60 0.71 4.16
N ASN A 28 29.87 -0.30 4.99
CA ASN A 28 30.50 -1.56 4.59
C ASN A 28 29.50 -2.60 4.06
N SER A 29 28.20 -2.29 4.02
CA SER A 29 27.17 -3.21 3.53
C SER A 29 26.91 -3.01 2.04
N VAL A 30 27.14 -4.07 1.27
CA VAL A 30 26.80 -4.13 -0.17
C VAL A 30 25.29 -3.99 -0.43
N ARG A 31 24.45 -4.20 0.59
CA ARG A 31 22.99 -4.01 0.50
C ARG A 31 22.62 -2.52 0.54
N SER A 32 23.38 -1.69 1.26
CA SER A 32 23.12 -0.25 1.42
C SER A 32 23.67 0.60 0.26
N ALA A 33 24.60 0.06 -0.53
CA ALA A 33 25.20 0.77 -1.67
C ALA A 33 24.16 1.35 -2.66
N GLY A 34 23.05 0.65 -2.90
CA GLY A 34 21.98 1.14 -3.79
C GLY A 34 21.20 2.32 -3.21
N CYS A 35 20.87 2.27 -1.91
CA CYS A 35 20.21 3.37 -1.22
C CYS A 35 21.11 4.62 -1.23
N HIS A 36 22.40 4.46 -0.90
CA HIS A 36 23.36 5.56 -0.87
C HIS A 36 23.51 6.22 -2.25
N GLN A 37 23.55 5.43 -3.32
CA GLN A 37 23.61 5.97 -4.68
C GLN A 37 22.34 6.74 -5.05
N LEU A 38 21.15 6.19 -4.75
CA LEU A 38 19.87 6.87 -5.02
C LEU A 38 19.76 8.21 -4.28
N ILE A 39 20.19 8.27 -3.01
CA ILE A 39 20.23 9.50 -2.22
C ILE A 39 21.23 10.49 -2.83
N LYS A 40 22.43 10.03 -3.17
CA LYS A 40 23.50 10.87 -3.75
C LYS A 40 23.11 11.47 -5.10
N ASP A 41 22.37 10.72 -5.91
CA ASP A 41 21.90 11.16 -7.23
C ASP A 41 20.63 12.03 -7.16
N GLY A 42 20.10 12.30 -5.96
CA GLY A 42 18.85 13.05 -5.77
C GLY A 42 17.61 12.31 -6.28
N ARG A 43 17.70 10.98 -6.46
CA ARG A 43 16.64 10.11 -6.99
C ARG A 43 15.81 9.44 -5.90
N ALA A 44 16.15 9.67 -4.64
CA ALA A 44 15.39 9.25 -3.47
C ALA A 44 15.60 10.24 -2.33
N GLN A 45 14.55 10.49 -1.56
CA GLN A 45 14.63 11.22 -0.29
C GLN A 45 15.24 10.33 0.79
N LEU A 46 16.10 10.90 1.63
CA LEU A 46 16.61 10.22 2.81
C LEU A 46 15.48 9.96 3.82
N ILE A 47 15.30 8.71 4.23
CA ILE A 47 14.35 8.34 5.29
C ILE A 47 15.15 7.87 6.51
N SER A 48 15.11 8.69 7.56
CA SER A 48 15.82 8.50 8.83
C SER A 48 14.87 8.24 9.99
N VAL A 49 13.65 8.80 9.91
CA VAL A 49 12.58 8.66 10.90
C VAL A 49 11.24 8.48 10.19
N SER A 50 10.21 8.07 10.94
CA SER A 50 8.87 7.84 10.38
C SER A 50 8.18 9.10 9.87
N SER A 51 8.51 10.28 10.39
CA SER A 51 7.97 11.55 9.90
C SER A 51 8.41 11.85 8.47
N ASP A 52 9.60 11.40 8.05
CA ASP A 52 10.11 11.61 6.70
C ASP A 52 9.22 10.91 5.65
N LEU A 53 8.54 9.82 6.03
CA LEU A 53 7.56 9.16 5.15
C LEU A 53 6.31 10.00 4.92
N LYS A 54 5.87 10.78 5.92
CA LYS A 54 4.73 11.70 5.76
C LYS A 54 5.07 12.82 4.79
N GLU A 55 6.26 13.40 4.94
CA GLU A 55 6.76 14.41 4.00
C GLU A 55 6.87 13.86 2.57
N LEU A 56 7.39 12.63 2.42
CA LEU A 56 7.54 11.97 1.13
C LEU A 56 6.20 11.67 0.43
N CYS A 57 5.20 11.19 1.19
CA CYS A 57 3.90 10.82 0.64
C CYS A 57 2.92 12.00 0.49
N GLY A 58 3.26 13.16 1.06
CA GLY A 58 2.36 14.32 1.16
C GLY A 58 1.22 14.13 2.16
N GLU A 59 0.37 15.15 2.31
CA GLU A 59 -0.92 15.02 2.98
C GLU A 59 -1.82 14.10 2.15
N SER A 60 -1.72 12.82 2.45
CA SER A 60 -2.40 11.74 1.77
C SER A 60 -3.11 10.97 2.86
N ASP A 61 -4.44 10.91 2.78
CA ASP A 61 -5.36 10.24 3.72
C ASP A 61 -5.03 8.75 3.99
N TYR A 62 -4.03 8.20 3.28
CA TYR A 62 -3.56 6.84 3.43
C TYR A 62 -3.02 6.53 4.83
N PHE A 63 -2.44 7.52 5.54
CA PHE A 63 -1.91 7.30 6.89
C PHE A 63 -2.91 7.62 8.02
N GLU A 64 -4.01 8.31 7.73
CA GLU A 64 -5.03 8.63 8.74
C GLU A 64 -6.03 7.49 8.96
N LYS A 65 -6.15 6.55 8.01
CA LYS A 65 -7.02 5.38 8.19
C LYS A 65 -6.34 4.38 9.14
N ASP A 66 -6.75 4.42 10.41
CA ASP A 66 -6.30 3.48 11.43
C ASP A 66 -6.84 2.06 11.18
N PHE A 67 -6.14 1.31 10.33
CA PHE A 67 -6.46 -0.07 10.00
C PHE A 67 -6.11 -1.05 11.12
N THR A 68 -5.54 -0.60 12.24
CA THR A 68 -5.21 -1.49 13.37
C THR A 68 -6.46 -2.12 14.00
N SER A 69 -7.64 -1.54 13.75
CA SER A 69 -8.94 -2.06 14.16
C SER A 69 -9.57 -3.07 13.19
N LEU A 70 -8.96 -3.30 12.02
CA LEU A 70 -9.46 -4.26 11.02
C LEU A 70 -8.89 -5.66 11.27
N GLY A 71 -9.76 -6.66 11.28
CA GLY A 71 -9.35 -8.06 11.24
C GLY A 71 -8.84 -8.46 9.86
N HIS A 72 -8.35 -9.71 9.76
CA HIS A 72 -7.77 -10.22 8.53
C HIS A 72 -8.80 -10.41 7.40
N TRP A 73 -10.08 -10.63 7.72
CA TRP A 73 -11.15 -10.72 6.72
C TRP A 73 -11.46 -9.35 6.14
N GLU A 74 -11.55 -8.32 6.98
CA GLU A 74 -11.78 -6.93 6.58
C GLU A 74 -10.66 -6.41 5.70
N LEU A 75 -9.40 -6.61 6.09
CA LEU A 75 -8.25 -6.14 5.30
C LEU A 75 -8.25 -6.75 3.90
N ARG A 76 -8.40 -8.07 3.80
CA ARG A 76 -8.40 -8.76 2.50
C ARG A 76 -9.60 -8.37 1.63
N ALA A 77 -10.77 -8.23 2.23
CA ALA A 77 -11.95 -7.76 1.52
C ALA A 77 -11.72 -6.33 1.01
N LEU A 78 -11.20 -5.42 1.85
CA LEU A 78 -10.93 -4.03 1.48
C LEU A 78 -9.90 -3.90 0.36
N ASP A 79 -8.82 -4.68 0.39
CA ASP A 79 -7.79 -4.72 -0.66
C ASP A 79 -8.35 -5.20 -2.00
N SER A 80 -9.41 -6.00 -1.97
CA SER A 80 -10.12 -6.46 -3.16
C SER A 80 -11.21 -5.49 -3.65
N LEU A 81 -11.45 -4.36 -2.97
CA LEU A 81 -12.40 -3.34 -3.42
C LEU A 81 -11.71 -2.24 -4.24
N GLY A 82 -12.45 -1.61 -5.13
CA GLY A 82 -12.01 -0.43 -5.87
C GLY A 82 -13.19 0.51 -6.16
N ASP A 83 -12.98 1.44 -7.07
CA ASP A 83 -13.99 2.46 -7.43
C ASP A 83 -15.20 1.87 -8.20
N GLN A 84 -15.02 0.68 -8.77
CA GLN A 84 -16.08 -0.05 -9.48
C GLN A 84 -16.73 -1.08 -8.57
N GLU A 85 -18.03 -1.28 -8.77
CA GLU A 85 -18.80 -2.34 -8.11
C GLU A 85 -18.24 -3.73 -8.42
N ARG A 86 -18.12 -4.58 -7.39
CA ARG A 86 -17.70 -5.98 -7.49
C ARG A 86 -18.68 -6.89 -6.76
N SER A 87 -19.03 -8.02 -7.38
CA SER A 87 -19.89 -9.01 -6.76
C SER A 87 -19.19 -9.73 -5.60
N ILE A 88 -19.98 -10.31 -4.70
CA ILE A 88 -19.42 -11.08 -3.57
C ILE A 88 -18.55 -12.26 -4.05
N ALA A 89 -18.96 -12.92 -5.13
CA ALA A 89 -18.22 -14.05 -5.71
C ALA A 89 -16.84 -13.62 -6.24
N GLU A 90 -16.75 -12.45 -6.88
CA GLU A 90 -15.48 -11.91 -7.36
C GLU A 90 -14.57 -11.50 -6.21
N ILE A 91 -15.13 -10.85 -5.18
CA ILE A 91 -14.41 -10.46 -3.98
C ILE A 91 -13.81 -11.70 -3.32
N SER A 92 -14.63 -12.71 -3.00
CA SER A 92 -14.17 -13.99 -2.45
C SER A 92 -13.04 -14.61 -3.25
N ARG A 93 -13.14 -14.63 -4.58
CA ARG A 93 -12.11 -15.19 -5.48
C ARG A 93 -10.80 -14.40 -5.41
N VAL A 94 -10.86 -13.08 -5.45
CA VAL A 94 -9.66 -12.21 -5.48
C VAL A 94 -9.00 -12.12 -4.10
N SER A 95 -9.79 -12.07 -3.03
CA SER A 95 -9.30 -11.96 -1.66
C SER A 95 -8.92 -13.30 -1.03
N GLY A 96 -9.24 -14.42 -1.69
CA GLY A 96 -9.03 -15.77 -1.15
C GLY A 96 -9.87 -16.05 0.10
N LEU A 97 -11.08 -15.49 0.16
CA LEU A 97 -12.03 -15.67 1.26
C LEU A 97 -13.20 -16.54 0.79
N THR A 98 -13.82 -17.27 1.70
CA THR A 98 -15.16 -17.84 1.45
C THR A 98 -16.21 -16.73 1.35
N SER A 99 -17.39 -17.04 0.80
CA SER A 99 -18.49 -16.07 0.72
C SER A 99 -18.88 -15.54 2.10
N PHE A 100 -18.93 -16.41 3.11
CA PHE A 100 -19.26 -16.03 4.48
C PHE A 100 -18.23 -15.08 5.11
N GLU A 101 -16.93 -15.36 4.94
CA GLU A 101 -15.86 -14.51 5.45
C GLU A 101 -15.83 -13.14 4.75
N ALA A 102 -16.01 -13.14 3.43
CA ALA A 102 -16.10 -11.92 2.64
C ALA A 102 -17.30 -11.07 3.09
N GLU A 103 -18.48 -11.66 3.23
CA GLU A 103 -19.68 -10.97 3.73
C GLU A 103 -19.48 -10.42 5.14
N THR A 104 -18.87 -11.20 6.03
CA THR A 104 -18.59 -10.76 7.41
C THR A 104 -17.66 -9.55 7.42
N GLY A 105 -16.55 -9.62 6.68
CA GLY A 105 -15.60 -8.52 6.55
C GLY A 105 -16.23 -7.27 5.90
N LEU A 106 -16.96 -7.43 4.81
CA LEU A 106 -17.62 -6.33 4.09
C LEU A 106 -18.68 -5.64 4.95
N ASN A 107 -19.49 -6.39 5.69
CA ASN A 107 -20.46 -5.83 6.63
C ASN A 107 -19.78 -5.00 7.74
N ARG A 108 -18.64 -5.46 8.24
CA ARG A 108 -17.86 -4.68 9.21
C ARG A 108 -17.29 -3.41 8.58
N LEU A 109 -16.77 -3.50 7.36
CA LEU A 109 -16.25 -2.35 6.59
C LEU A 109 -17.35 -1.32 6.30
N ALA A 110 -18.57 -1.73 5.96
CA ALA A 110 -19.70 -0.81 5.78
C ALA A 110 -20.04 -0.06 7.06
N LYS A 111 -20.05 -0.75 8.21
CA LYS A 111 -20.25 -0.10 9.52
C LYS A 111 -19.16 0.92 9.85
N LEU A 112 -17.94 0.69 9.37
CA LEU A 112 -16.81 1.62 9.50
C LEU A 112 -16.80 2.71 8.41
N GLY A 113 -17.73 2.67 7.47
CA GLY A 113 -17.77 3.61 6.34
C GLY A 113 -16.63 3.43 5.34
N LEU A 114 -16.00 2.25 5.28
CA LEU A 114 -14.90 1.97 4.35
C LEU A 114 -15.35 1.26 3.06
N ALA A 115 -16.54 0.69 3.05
CA ALA A 115 -17.15 0.04 1.90
C ALA A 115 -18.65 0.40 1.82
N THR A 116 -19.20 0.39 0.62
CA THR A 116 -20.62 0.69 0.39
C THR A 116 -21.29 -0.48 -0.34
N PRO A 117 -22.40 -1.02 0.18
CA PRO A 117 -23.20 -1.99 -0.55
C PRO A 117 -23.91 -1.30 -1.72
N THR A 118 -23.97 -1.99 -2.85
CA THR A 118 -24.64 -1.57 -4.08
C THR A 118 -25.74 -2.57 -4.43
N SER A 119 -26.43 -2.41 -5.56
CA SER A 119 -27.49 -3.32 -5.97
C SER A 119 -27.02 -4.75 -6.27
N ASN A 120 -25.80 -4.94 -6.81
CA ASN A 120 -25.29 -6.27 -7.17
C ASN A 120 -23.94 -6.61 -6.50
N GLY A 121 -23.45 -5.79 -5.57
CA GLY A 121 -22.18 -6.04 -4.94
C GLY A 121 -21.72 -4.99 -3.95
N TRP A 122 -20.41 -4.74 -3.95
CA TRP A 122 -19.74 -3.84 -3.04
C TRP A 122 -18.74 -2.97 -3.78
N MET A 123 -18.56 -1.74 -3.31
CA MET A 123 -17.54 -0.82 -3.79
C MET A 123 -16.80 -0.17 -2.62
N LYS A 124 -15.59 0.31 -2.88
CA LYS A 124 -14.82 1.09 -1.90
C LYS A 124 -15.47 2.46 -1.73
N ARG A 125 -15.47 2.99 -0.51
CA ARG A 125 -15.87 4.37 -0.25
C ARG A 125 -14.69 5.32 -0.42
#